data_AF-A0A5C2SP59-F1
#
_entry.id   AF-A0A5C2SP59-F1
#
_cell.length_a   1.000
_cell.length_b   1.000
_cell.length_c   1.000
_cell.angle_alpha   90.00
_cell.angle_beta   90.00
_cell.angle_gamma   90.00
#
_symmetry.space_group_name_H-M   'P 1'
#
loop_
_entity.id
_entity.type
_entity.pdbx_description
1 polymer ?
#
loop_
_entity_poly.entity_id
_entity_poly.type
_entity_poly.pdbx_seq_one_letter_code
_entity_poly.pdbx_strand_id
1 'polypeptide(L)'
;MDSFPNEHWETTSPHYSYTGFVDSVNKKRCEWEGCEVILDDISHGGLRRHFRDYHHAPRGDRLRCKWGNCCRSEEMLFENIPKHIAECHVKSMTQRCMYCNGTFARKDTLKRHQTAGCPALGQQPPSG
;
A
#
# COMPACT_ATOMS: atom_id res chain seq x y z
N MET A 1 12.62 56.81 7.76
CA MET A 1 11.93 56.59 6.48
C MET A 1 13.02 56.08 5.57
N ASP A 2 12.83 54.87 5.05
CA ASP A 2 13.67 54.25 4.03
C ASP A 2 15.08 53.81 4.48
N SER A 3 15.63 52.65 4.14
CA SER A 3 15.13 51.40 3.57
C SER A 3 16.36 50.49 3.69
N PHE A 4 16.34 49.48 4.57
CA PHE A 4 17.37 48.44 4.55
C PHE A 4 17.06 47.50 3.39
N PRO A 5 17.92 47.37 2.35
CA PRO A 5 17.72 46.37 1.32
C PRO A 5 18.03 44.99 1.91
N ASN A 6 16.97 44.23 2.16
CA ASN A 6 17.05 42.88 2.69
C ASN A 6 17.45 41.90 1.56
N GLU A 7 18.70 41.46 1.63
CA GLU A 7 19.12 40.06 1.47
C GLU A 7 18.69 39.33 0.19
N HIS A 8 19.70 39.12 -0.67
CA HIS A 8 19.74 38.09 -1.71
C HIS A 8 19.34 36.73 -1.13
N TRP A 9 18.17 36.23 -1.52
CA TRP A 9 17.91 34.81 -1.57
C TRP A 9 17.66 34.43 -3.02
N GLU A 10 18.68 33.93 -3.67
CA GLU A 10 18.50 33.13 -4.88
C GLU A 10 17.98 31.76 -4.43
N THR A 11 16.68 31.64 -4.13
CA THR A 11 16.06 30.31 -3.95
C THR A 11 15.91 29.73 -5.35
N THR A 12 16.94 29.02 -5.77
CA THR A 12 16.85 27.99 -6.78
C THR A 12 15.81 26.99 -6.27
N SER A 13 14.55 27.11 -6.73
CA SER A 13 13.52 26.12 -6.48
C SER A 13 14.00 24.78 -7.06
N PRO A 14 14.26 23.74 -6.24
CA PRO A 14 14.28 22.41 -6.80
C PRO A 14 12.87 22.14 -7.30
N HIS A 15 12.71 22.02 -8.61
CA HIS A 15 11.54 21.41 -9.22
C HIS A 15 11.44 19.98 -8.68
N TYR A 16 10.80 19.82 -7.53
CA TYR A 16 10.39 18.53 -7.01
C TYR A 16 9.26 18.06 -7.92
N SER A 17 9.68 17.49 -9.05
CA SER A 17 8.83 16.74 -9.93
C SER A 17 8.40 15.53 -9.13
N TYR A 18 7.26 15.64 -8.45
CA TYR A 18 6.56 14.48 -7.90
C TYR A 18 6.12 13.68 -9.11
N THR A 19 7.04 12.85 -9.61
CA THR A 19 6.73 11.77 -10.51
C THR A 19 5.75 10.91 -9.73
N GLY A 20 4.46 11.09 -10.01
CA GLY A 20 3.41 10.20 -9.58
C GLY A 20 3.81 8.82 -10.08
N PHE A 21 4.44 8.05 -9.19
CA PHE A 21 4.62 6.64 -9.40
C PHE A 21 3.21 6.11 -9.62
N VAL A 22 2.94 5.65 -10.84
CA VAL A 22 1.79 4.81 -11.10
C VAL A 22 2.00 3.57 -10.24
N ASP A 23 1.41 3.56 -9.05
CA ASP A 23 1.40 2.39 -8.19
C ASP A 23 0.84 1.26 -9.04
N SER A 24 1.69 0.26 -9.33
CA SER A 24 1.29 -0.97 -9.99
C SER A 24 0.03 -1.47 -9.32
N VAL A 25 -1.11 -1.35 -10.01
CA VAL A 25 -2.44 -1.52 -9.42
C VAL A 25 -2.53 -2.94 -8.86
N ASN A 26 -2.32 -3.07 -7.56
CA ASN A 26 -2.31 -4.35 -6.88
C ASN A 26 -3.77 -4.71 -6.61
N LYS A 27 -4.45 -5.13 -7.68
CA LYS A 27 -5.87 -5.49 -7.66
C LYS A 27 -6.04 -6.76 -6.83
N LYS A 28 -6.97 -6.72 -5.87
CA LYS A 28 -7.27 -7.88 -5.01
C LYS A 28 -8.76 -8.07 -4.89
N ARG A 29 -9.22 -9.33 -4.90
CA ARG A 29 -10.61 -9.63 -4.61
C ARG A 29 -10.88 -9.40 -3.11
N CYS A 30 -12.02 -8.81 -2.78
CA CYS A 30 -12.50 -8.83 -1.41
C CYS A 30 -12.80 -10.29 -0.99
N GLU A 31 -12.53 -10.65 0.25
CA GLU A 31 -12.85 -11.99 0.77
C GLU A 31 -13.71 -11.90 2.03
N TRP A 32 -14.27 -10.72 2.30
CA TRP A 32 -15.16 -10.49 3.41
C TRP A 32 -16.49 -11.20 3.17
N GLU A 33 -16.77 -12.25 3.93
CA GLU A 33 -18.00 -13.07 3.80
C GLU A 33 -18.33 -13.48 2.34
N GLY A 34 -17.30 -13.73 1.52
CA GLY A 34 -17.48 -14.10 0.11
C GLY A 34 -17.80 -12.93 -0.84
N CYS A 35 -17.55 -11.68 -0.45
CA CYS A 35 -17.70 -10.50 -1.31
C CYS A 35 -16.77 -10.56 -2.53
N GLU A 36 -17.24 -10.96 -3.71
CA GLU A 36 -16.37 -11.16 -4.89
C GLU A 36 -15.94 -9.89 -5.64
N VAL A 37 -16.11 -8.70 -5.03
CA VAL A 37 -15.75 -7.41 -5.65
C VAL A 37 -14.23 -7.28 -5.78
N ILE A 38 -13.77 -6.77 -6.93
CA ILE A 38 -12.35 -6.48 -7.17
C ILE A 38 -12.02 -5.09 -6.63
N LEU A 39 -11.08 -5.02 -5.70
CA LEU A 39 -10.52 -3.80 -5.13
C LEU A 39 -9.35 -3.33 -6.00
N ASP A 40 -9.48 -2.15 -6.61
CA ASP A 40 -8.40 -1.46 -7.31
C ASP A 40 -7.49 -0.66 -6.36
N ASP A 41 -8.04 -0.14 -5.26
CA ASP A 41 -7.32 0.53 -4.17
C ASP A 41 -7.40 -0.29 -2.88
N ILE A 42 -6.29 -0.95 -2.57
CA ILE A 42 -6.12 -1.78 -1.37
C ILE A 42 -5.50 -1.02 -0.18
N SER A 43 -5.38 0.31 -0.27
CA SER A 43 -4.98 1.15 0.85
C SER A 43 -6.04 1.15 1.96
N HIS A 44 -5.69 1.69 3.13
CA HIS A 44 -6.66 1.87 4.22
C HIS A 44 -7.85 2.74 3.77
N GLY A 45 -7.60 3.75 2.92
CA GLY A 45 -8.63 4.63 2.39
C GLY A 45 -9.58 3.91 1.44
N GLY A 46 -9.02 3.17 0.48
CA GLY A 46 -9.79 2.38 -0.49
C GLY A 46 -10.64 1.29 0.17
N LEU A 47 -10.06 0.52 1.09
CA LEU A 47 -10.79 -0.48 1.87
C LEU A 47 -11.89 0.16 2.72
N ARG A 48 -11.64 1.32 3.35
CA ARG A 48 -12.66 2.00 4.15
C ARG A 48 -13.83 2.50 3.30
N ARG A 49 -13.56 2.96 2.08
CA ARG A 49 -14.60 3.32 1.10
C ARG A 49 -15.39 2.07 0.68
N HIS A 50 -14.70 1.01 0.26
CA HIS A 50 -15.35 -0.24 -0.12
C HIS A 50 -16.25 -0.80 0.99
N PHE A 51 -15.76 -0.84 2.24
CA PHE A 51 -16.57 -1.30 3.36
C PHE A 51 -17.79 -0.40 3.53
N ARG A 52 -17.65 0.92 3.48
CA ARG A 52 -18.82 1.82 3.57
C ARG A 52 -19.89 1.55 2.51
N ASP A 53 -19.50 1.21 1.29
CA ASP A 53 -20.42 1.09 0.15
C ASP A 53 -21.02 -0.33 0.01
N TYR A 54 -20.28 -1.37 0.45
CA TYR A 54 -20.66 -2.78 0.25
C TYR A 54 -20.94 -3.54 1.55
N HIS A 55 -20.45 -3.06 2.69
CA HIS A 55 -20.50 -3.76 3.98
C HIS A 55 -20.98 -2.82 5.10
N HIS A 56 -22.21 -3.01 5.55
CA HIS A 56 -22.80 -2.15 6.56
C HIS A 56 -22.90 -2.90 7.89
N ALA A 57 -22.49 -2.24 8.97
CA ALA A 57 -22.77 -2.69 10.32
C ALA A 57 -23.34 -1.52 11.14
N PRO A 58 -24.13 -1.81 12.18
CA PRO A 58 -24.58 -0.79 13.12
C PRO A 58 -23.41 0.00 13.72
N ARG A 59 -23.63 1.28 14.03
CA ARG A 59 -22.59 2.08 14.70
C ARG A 59 -22.28 1.49 16.08
N GLY A 60 -20.99 1.37 16.39
CA GLY A 60 -20.52 0.79 17.65
C GLY A 60 -20.52 -0.74 17.66
N ASP A 61 -20.92 -1.40 16.56
CA ASP A 61 -20.91 -2.84 16.48
C ASP A 61 -19.47 -3.39 16.49
N ARG A 62 -19.30 -4.52 17.17
CA ARG A 62 -18.00 -5.18 17.35
C ARG A 62 -18.05 -6.55 16.70
N LEU A 63 -17.18 -6.78 15.74
CA LEU A 63 -17.15 -7.98 14.93
C LEU A 63 -15.74 -8.55 14.89
N ARG A 64 -15.64 -9.86 14.71
CA ARG A 64 -14.38 -10.50 14.31
C ARG A 64 -14.17 -10.30 12.81
N CYS A 65 -12.92 -10.29 12.40
CA CYS A 65 -12.58 -10.29 10.99
C CYS A 65 -13.08 -11.58 10.33
N LYS A 66 -13.90 -11.41 9.30
CA LYS A 66 -14.45 -12.48 8.46
C LYS A 66 -13.80 -12.52 7.08
N TRP A 67 -12.57 -12.01 6.98
CA TRP A 67 -11.81 -12.04 5.75
C TRP A 67 -11.23 -13.43 5.53
N GLY A 68 -11.70 -14.11 4.49
CA GLY A 68 -11.40 -15.52 4.30
C GLY A 68 -11.87 -16.37 5.49
N ASN A 69 -11.36 -17.59 5.60
CA ASN A 69 -11.88 -18.59 6.56
C ASN A 69 -10.98 -18.86 7.77
N CYS A 70 -9.85 -18.15 7.91
CA CYS A 70 -8.82 -18.50 8.89
C CYS A 70 -8.34 -17.34 9.78
N CYS A 71 -8.95 -16.15 9.68
CA CYS A 71 -8.56 -15.03 10.54
C CYS A 71 -8.96 -15.29 12.01
N ARG A 72 -7.97 -15.20 12.92
CA ARG A 72 -8.17 -15.39 14.36
C ARG A 72 -8.16 -14.04 15.12
N SER A 73 -8.66 -12.98 14.50
CA SER A 73 -8.71 -11.67 15.15
C SER A 73 -9.66 -11.68 16.36
N GLU A 74 -9.37 -10.84 17.33
CA GLU A 74 -10.32 -10.50 18.38
C GLU A 74 -11.46 -9.61 17.85
N GLU A 75 -12.50 -9.43 18.66
CA GLU A 75 -13.63 -8.54 18.32
C GLU A 75 -13.22 -7.08 18.39
N MET A 76 -13.31 -6.41 17.25
CA MET A 76 -12.98 -5.00 17.10
C MET A 76 -14.17 -4.24 16.53
N LEU A 77 -14.18 -2.92 16.73
CA LEU A 77 -15.18 -2.06 16.13
C LEU A 77 -15.18 -2.25 14.61
N PHE A 78 -16.37 -2.28 14.02
CA PHE A 78 -16.51 -2.45 12.57
C PHE A 78 -15.69 -1.43 11.77
N GLU A 79 -15.54 -0.20 12.27
CA GLU A 79 -14.72 0.84 11.65
C GLU A 79 -13.21 0.53 11.60
N ASN A 80 -12.73 -0.37 12.46
CA ASN A 80 -11.33 -0.79 12.54
C ASN A 80 -11.03 -2.00 11.65
N ILE A 81 -12.06 -2.71 11.18
CA ILE A 81 -11.93 -3.88 10.31
C ILE A 81 -11.18 -3.56 8.99
N PRO A 82 -11.49 -2.47 8.25
CA PRO A 82 -10.77 -2.14 7.02
C PRO A 82 -9.27 -1.93 7.24
N LYS A 83 -8.91 -1.31 8.37
CA LYS A 83 -7.51 -1.12 8.80
C LYS A 83 -6.84 -2.47 9.06
N HIS A 84 -7.47 -3.33 9.87
CA HIS A 84 -6.98 -4.67 10.14
C HIS A 84 -6.75 -5.48 8.85
N ILE A 85 -7.68 -5.43 7.90
CA ILE A 85 -7.58 -6.13 6.62
C ILE A 85 -6.38 -5.64 5.80
N ALA A 86 -6.19 -4.33 5.70
CA ALA A 86 -5.09 -3.75 4.95
C ALA A 86 -3.72 -4.24 5.48
N GLU A 87 -3.59 -4.31 6.80
CA GLU A 87 -2.36 -4.70 7.49
C GLU A 87 -2.14 -6.23 7.49
N CYS A 88 -3.18 -7.01 7.80
CA CYS A 88 -3.05 -8.46 8.02
C CYS A 88 -3.30 -9.31 6.75
N HIS A 89 -4.29 -8.96 5.94
CA HIS A 89 -4.76 -9.81 4.84
C HIS A 89 -4.29 -9.36 3.48
N VAL A 90 -4.33 -8.06 3.25
CA VAL A 90 -3.93 -7.51 1.97
C VAL A 90 -2.41 -7.34 1.92
N LYS A 91 -1.77 -7.18 3.07
CA LYS A 91 -0.33 -6.92 3.18
C LYS A 91 0.04 -5.84 2.16
N SER A 92 -0.58 -4.67 2.26
CA SER A 92 -0.23 -3.51 1.41
C SER A 92 1.28 -3.18 1.47
N MET A 93 1.99 -3.70 2.48
CA MET A 93 3.45 -3.65 2.63
C MET A 93 4.24 -4.75 1.90
N THR A 94 3.61 -5.85 1.49
CA THR A 94 4.33 -6.85 0.69
C THR A 94 4.60 -6.32 -0.70
N GLN A 95 5.87 -6.25 -1.05
CA GLN A 95 6.33 -5.78 -2.35
C GLN A 95 6.96 -6.95 -3.08
N ARG A 96 6.59 -7.16 -4.34
CA ARG A 96 7.17 -8.19 -5.18
C ARG A 96 8.29 -7.57 -6.00
N CYS A 97 9.43 -8.24 -6.08
CA CYS A 97 10.48 -7.87 -7.03
C CYS A 97 10.04 -8.23 -8.44
N MET A 98 10.07 -7.28 -9.38
CA MET A 98 9.70 -7.53 -10.78
C MET A 98 10.73 -8.37 -11.56
N TYR A 99 11.95 -8.50 -11.03
CA TYR A 99 13.03 -9.23 -11.71
C TYR A 99 13.09 -10.70 -11.30
N CYS A 100 12.83 -11.03 -10.02
CA CYS A 100 12.92 -12.40 -9.50
C CYS A 100 11.61 -12.94 -8.94
N ASN A 101 10.53 -12.16 -8.98
CA ASN A 101 9.25 -12.47 -8.33
C ASN A 101 9.31 -12.74 -6.82
N GLY A 102 10.43 -12.42 -6.16
CA GLY A 102 10.60 -12.54 -4.71
C GLY A 102 9.58 -11.68 -3.95
N THR A 103 8.95 -12.24 -2.92
CA THR A 103 7.95 -11.55 -2.11
C THR A 103 8.59 -11.03 -0.83
N PHE A 104 8.58 -9.72 -0.63
CA PHE A 104 9.20 -9.05 0.51
C PHE A 104 8.15 -8.42 1.40
N ALA A 105 8.30 -8.50 2.72
CA ALA A 105 7.32 -7.98 3.67
C ALA A 105 7.27 -6.43 3.76
N ARG A 106 8.29 -5.72 3.26
CA ARG A 106 8.39 -4.24 3.29
C ARG A 106 9.10 -3.67 2.07
N LYS A 107 8.79 -2.40 1.75
CA LYS A 107 9.37 -1.63 0.64
C LYS A 107 10.88 -1.38 0.78
N ASP A 108 11.36 -1.09 1.99
CA ASP A 108 12.79 -0.89 2.24
C ASP A 108 13.60 -2.17 1.99
N THR A 109 13.03 -3.33 2.35
CA THR A 109 13.63 -4.63 2.08
C THR A 109 13.68 -4.92 0.58
N LEU A 110 12.63 -4.59 -0.16
CA LEU A 110 12.64 -4.70 -1.63
C LEU A 110 13.69 -3.76 -2.25
N LYS A 111 13.75 -2.50 -1.85
CA LYS A 111 14.75 -1.55 -2.36
C LYS A 111 16.17 -2.07 -2.13
N ARG A 112 16.48 -2.50 -0.90
CA ARG A 112 17.77 -3.10 -0.59
C ARG A 112 18.04 -4.36 -1.40
N HIS A 113 17.03 -5.20 -1.64
CA HIS A 113 17.17 -6.37 -2.50
C HIS A 113 17.49 -6.00 -3.95
N GLN A 114 16.87 -4.95 -4.49
CA GLN A 114 17.15 -4.44 -5.83
C GLN A 114 18.55 -3.82 -5.93
N THR A 115 19.00 -3.09 -4.89
CA THR A 115 20.30 -2.40 -4.89
C THR A 115 21.48 -3.30 -4.49
N ALA A 116 21.30 -4.20 -3.52
CA ALA A 116 22.39 -5.03 -2.97
C ALA A 116 22.64 -6.31 -3.77
N GLY A 117 21.73 -6.67 -4.69
CA GLY A 117 21.91 -7.82 -5.57
C GLY A 117 20.66 -8.69 -5.61
N CYS A 118 19.79 -8.42 -6.57
CA CYS A 118 18.77 -9.37 -6.96
C CYS A 118 19.46 -10.48 -7.78
N PRO A 119 19.29 -11.77 -7.47
CA PRO A 119 19.94 -12.85 -8.22
C PRO A 119 19.51 -12.91 -9.69
N ALA A 120 18.33 -12.37 -10.03
CA ALA A 120 17.90 -12.21 -11.41
C ALA A 120 18.57 -11.04 -12.16
N LEU A 121 19.10 -10.04 -11.46
CA LEU A 121 19.88 -8.95 -12.06
C LEU A 121 21.33 -9.36 -12.35
N GLY A 122 21.85 -10.37 -11.64
CA GLY A 122 23.16 -10.97 -11.92
C GLY A 122 23.14 -12.10 -12.97
N GLN A 123 21.96 -12.43 -13.51
CA GLN A 123 21.78 -13.45 -14.53
C GLN A 123 21.06 -12.86 -15.76
N GLN A 124 21.50 -11.71 -16.25
CA GLN A 124 21.23 -11.40 -17.66
C GLN A 124 22.06 -12.39 -18.49
N PRO A 125 21.46 -13.37 -19.20
CA PRO A 125 22.16 -13.94 -20.34
C PRO A 125 22.45 -12.77 -21.31
N PRO A 126 23.64 -12.73 -21.92
CA PRO A 126 23.93 -11.68 -22.90
C PRO A 126 22.89 -11.76 -24.01
N SER A 127 22.26 -10.63 -24.29
CA SER A 127 21.48 -10.42 -25.50
C SER A 127 22.44 -10.59 -26.68
N GLY A 128 22.41 -11.75 -27.33
CA GLY A 128 23.12 -12.09 -28.56
C GLY A 128 22.21 -12.85 -29.48
#